data_AF-A0AAE0AI71-F1
#
_entry.id   AF-A0AAE0AI71-F1
#
_cell.length_a   1.000
_cell.length_b   1.000
_cell.length_c   1.000
_cell.angle_alpha   90.00
_cell.angle_beta   90.00
_cell.angle_gamma   90.00
#
_symmetry.space_group_name_H-M   'P 1'
#
loop_
_entity.id
_entity.type
_entity.pdbx_description
1 polymer ?
#
loop_
_entity_poly.entity_id
_entity_poly.type
_entity_poly.pdbx_seq_one_letter_code
_entity_poly.pdbx_strand_id
1 'polypeptide(L)'
;MPTYVQELSDVYTTNFPDAPPVMYNFTGDRGNLPEYTTPGTRVKMLNYGEQVEIVFQGTTIVSSESHPMHLHAFSFFVVGMGKWNFDYASDPLSYSLVDPPKLNTIIVHALGWVAIRFVFFTTDLLLMANRPQRNRTNKR
;
A
#
# COMPACT_ATOMS: atom_id res chain seq x y z
N MET A 1 -28.95 3.20 11.44
CA MET A 1 -28.02 2.76 12.49
C MET A 1 -27.00 1.81 11.86
N PRO A 2 -25.77 2.20 11.52
CA PRO A 2 -24.77 1.22 11.09
C PRO A 2 -24.12 0.62 12.34
N THR A 3 -24.10 -0.71 12.39
CA THR A 3 -23.55 -1.52 13.47
C THR A 3 -22.04 -1.42 13.50
N TYR A 4 -21.52 -0.84 14.58
CA TYR A 4 -20.14 -0.95 15.04
C TYR A 4 -19.71 -2.42 14.98
N VAL A 5 -18.64 -2.71 14.24
CA VAL A 5 -17.91 -3.97 14.39
C VAL A 5 -17.62 -4.08 15.89
N GLN A 6 -18.20 -5.07 16.57
CA GLN A 6 -17.83 -5.33 17.97
C GLN A 6 -16.31 -5.36 18.05
N GLU A 7 -15.72 -4.57 18.96
CA GLU A 7 -14.31 -4.72 19.32
C GLU A 7 -14.12 -6.13 19.89
N LEU A 8 -13.90 -7.09 18.99
CA LEU A 8 -13.40 -8.40 19.34
C LEU A 8 -11.92 -8.17 19.62
N SER A 9 -11.62 -7.85 20.89
CA SER A 9 -10.32 -7.40 21.40
C SER A 9 -9.15 -8.32 21.03
N ASP A 10 -9.42 -9.55 20.61
CA ASP A 10 -8.43 -10.59 20.33
C ASP A 10 -8.30 -10.94 18.83
N VAL A 11 -9.04 -10.27 17.93
CA VAL A 11 -9.03 -10.60 16.49
C VAL A 11 -8.07 -9.72 15.71
N TYR A 12 -8.02 -8.42 16.02
CA TYR A 12 -7.16 -7.45 15.35
C TYR A 12 -6.79 -6.29 16.28
N THR A 13 -5.75 -5.56 15.91
CA THR A 13 -5.37 -4.29 16.56
C THR A 13 -5.53 -3.12 15.60
N THR A 14 -5.82 -1.93 16.11
CA THR A 14 -6.08 -0.72 15.31
C THR A 14 -4.83 0.14 15.05
N ASN A 15 -3.64 -0.44 15.26
CA ASN A 15 -2.36 0.28 15.24
C ASN A 15 -1.48 -0.09 14.02
N PHE A 16 -2.10 -0.24 12.84
CA PHE A 16 -1.32 -0.31 11.60
C PHE A 16 -0.59 1.03 11.39
N PRO A 17 0.75 1.04 11.21
CA PRO A 17 1.52 2.28 11.17
C PRO A 17 1.37 3.01 9.83
N ASP A 18 1.46 4.34 9.86
CA ASP A 18 1.37 5.20 8.66
C ASP A 18 2.65 5.24 7.83
N ALA A 19 3.76 4.82 8.42
CA ALA A 19 5.06 4.76 7.79
C ALA A 19 5.81 3.48 8.22
N PRO A 20 6.81 3.02 7.44
CA PRO A 20 7.68 1.94 7.87
C PRO A 20 8.30 2.25 9.25
N PRO A 21 8.32 1.27 10.18
CA PRO A 21 8.85 1.50 11.53
C PRO A 21 10.37 1.77 11.55
N VAL A 22 11.07 1.39 10.47
CA VAL A 22 12.49 1.66 10.26
C VAL A 22 12.66 2.21 8.85
N MET A 23 13.19 3.43 8.75
CA MET A 23 13.57 4.04 7.47
C MET A 23 14.98 3.59 7.08
N TYR A 24 15.14 3.23 5.83
CA TYR A 24 16.42 2.86 5.23
C TYR A 24 16.38 3.11 3.72
N ASN A 25 17.46 2.81 3.01
CA ASN A 25 17.47 2.86 1.55
C ASN A 25 16.69 1.67 0.96
N PHE A 26 15.37 1.82 0.82
CA PHE A 26 14.44 0.75 0.42
C PHE A 26 14.82 0.07 -0.89
N THR A 27 15.35 0.82 -1.85
CA THR A 27 15.72 0.34 -3.18
C THR A 27 17.22 0.10 -3.37
N GLY A 28 18.00 0.19 -2.29
CA GLY A 28 19.44 0.04 -2.32
C GLY A 28 19.93 -0.94 -1.25
N ASP A 29 21.00 -0.55 -0.56
CA ASP A 29 21.59 -1.37 0.50
C ASP A 29 20.71 -1.35 1.77
N ARG A 30 20.27 -2.54 2.19
CA ARG A 30 19.50 -2.76 3.42
C ARG A 30 20.38 -2.86 4.68
N GLY A 31 21.70 -2.91 4.52
CA GLY A 31 22.64 -3.13 5.63
C GLY A 31 22.32 -4.41 6.41
N ASN A 32 22.27 -4.29 7.74
CA ASN A 32 22.04 -5.42 8.64
C ASN A 32 20.55 -5.64 9.01
N LEU A 33 19.61 -5.12 8.21
CA LEU A 33 18.19 -5.33 8.47
C LEU A 33 17.81 -6.82 8.29
N PRO A 34 16.96 -7.36 9.18
CA PRO A 34 16.51 -8.75 9.07
C PRO A 34 15.70 -8.95 7.79
N GLU A 35 15.83 -10.14 7.20
CA GLU A 35 15.02 -10.54 6.03
C GLU A 35 13.60 -10.95 6.42
N TYR A 36 13.39 -11.27 7.70
CA TYR A 36 12.12 -11.78 8.21
C TYR A 36 11.29 -10.67 8.86
N THR A 37 9.98 -10.73 8.61
CA THR A 37 8.98 -9.87 9.24
C THR A 37 8.29 -10.56 10.42
N THR A 38 7.56 -9.80 11.23
CA THR A 38 6.73 -10.34 12.31
C THR A 38 5.26 -10.41 11.85
N PRO A 39 4.59 -11.56 11.96
CA PRO A 39 3.18 -11.66 11.62
C PRO A 39 2.31 -10.85 12.60
N GLY A 40 1.20 -10.30 12.10
CA GLY A 40 0.21 -9.63 12.94
C GLY A 40 -1.05 -9.25 12.15
N THR A 41 -2.19 -9.18 12.85
CA THR A 41 -3.47 -8.70 12.30
C THR A 41 -3.69 -7.27 12.78
N ARG A 42 -3.41 -6.31 11.90
CA ARG A 42 -3.52 -4.87 12.21
C ARG A 42 -4.34 -4.17 11.14
N VAL A 43 -5.18 -3.23 11.57
CA VAL A 43 -6.00 -2.40 10.68
C VAL A 43 -5.67 -0.93 10.89
N LYS A 44 -5.86 -0.13 9.84
CA LYS A 44 -5.84 1.33 9.91
C LYS A 44 -7.29 1.82 9.96
N MET A 45 -7.62 2.59 10.99
CA MET A 45 -8.92 3.25 11.10
C MET A 45 -8.92 4.54 10.28
N LEU A 46 -9.92 4.71 9.42
CA LEU A 46 -10.14 5.90 8.61
C LEU A 46 -11.52 6.47 8.92
N ASN A 47 -11.62 7.79 8.92
CA ASN A 47 -12.88 8.49 9.13
C ASN A 47 -13.67 8.60 7.82
N TYR A 48 -15.00 8.59 7.92
CA TYR A 48 -15.84 8.87 6.77
C TYR A 48 -15.52 10.27 6.20
N GLY A 49 -15.32 10.35 4.89
CA GLY A 49 -14.92 11.56 4.17
C GLY A 49 -13.41 11.85 4.20
N GLU A 50 -12.60 11.01 4.85
CA GLU A 50 -11.15 11.20 4.92
C GLU A 50 -10.51 11.09 3.54
N GLN A 51 -9.69 12.08 3.20
CA GLN A 51 -8.88 12.08 1.98
C GLN A 51 -7.56 11.38 2.29
N VAL A 52 -7.33 10.25 1.63
CA VAL A 52 -6.20 9.37 1.93
C VAL A 52 -5.24 9.37 0.75
N GLU A 53 -3.96 9.57 1.05
CA GLU A 53 -2.85 9.26 0.16
C GLU A 53 -2.13 8.02 0.68
N ILE A 54 -1.85 7.07 -0.21
CA ILE A 54 -0.98 5.93 0.10
C ILE A 54 0.16 5.92 -0.90
N VAL A 55 1.39 5.87 -0.38
CA VAL A 55 2.60 5.67 -1.19
C VAL A 55 3.08 4.23 -0.98
N PHE A 56 3.00 3.43 -2.04
CA PHE A 56 3.65 2.12 -2.04
C PHE A 56 5.11 2.29 -2.42
N GLN A 57 6.00 1.75 -1.60
CA GLN A 57 7.43 1.73 -1.84
C GLN A 57 7.87 0.28 -2.08
N GLY A 58 8.39 -0.02 -3.27
CA GLY A 58 9.08 -1.27 -3.55
C GLY A 58 10.38 -1.36 -2.75
N THR A 59 10.75 -2.57 -2.33
CA THR A 59 11.99 -2.82 -1.58
C THR A 59 12.86 -3.88 -2.26
N THR A 60 14.13 -3.93 -1.88
CA THR A 60 15.10 -4.94 -2.32
C THR A 60 15.35 -6.03 -1.27
N ILE A 61 14.57 -6.07 -0.18
CA ILE A 61 14.69 -7.13 0.84
C ILE A 61 14.34 -8.48 0.20
N VAL A 62 15.28 -9.43 0.28
CA VAL A 62 15.26 -10.75 -0.38
C VAL A 62 15.36 -10.68 -1.91
N SER A 63 14.42 -9.99 -2.57
CA SER A 63 14.37 -9.81 -4.02
C SER A 63 13.67 -8.51 -4.37
N SER A 64 14.03 -7.95 -5.54
CA SER A 64 13.33 -6.82 -6.12
C SER A 64 12.24 -7.35 -7.04
N GLU A 65 10.96 -7.17 -6.66
CA GLU A 65 9.81 -7.74 -7.38
C GLU A 65 8.71 -6.70 -7.65
N SER A 66 7.99 -6.89 -8.76
CA SER A 66 6.82 -6.06 -9.05
C SER A 66 5.58 -6.62 -8.36
N HIS A 67 4.80 -5.75 -7.73
CA HIS A 67 3.67 -6.13 -6.89
C HIS A 67 2.40 -5.41 -7.32
N PRO A 68 1.39 -6.13 -7.86
CA PRO A 68 0.09 -5.56 -8.11
C PRO A 68 -0.67 -5.35 -6.80
N MET A 69 -0.81 -4.08 -6.42
CA MET A 69 -1.52 -3.63 -5.24
C MET A 69 -2.98 -3.37 -5.59
N HIS A 70 -3.88 -4.12 -4.94
CA HIS A 70 -5.33 -4.03 -5.14
C HIS A 70 -6.02 -3.46 -3.91
N LEU A 71 -6.99 -2.58 -4.12
CA LEU A 71 -7.82 -2.00 -3.07
C LEU A 71 -9.27 -2.48 -3.22
N HIS A 72 -9.76 -3.25 -2.26
CA HIS A 72 -11.14 -3.75 -2.28
C HIS A 72 -12.14 -2.60 -2.10
N ALA A 73 -13.32 -2.69 -2.74
CA ALA A 73 -14.43 -1.75 -2.65
C ALA A 73 -14.18 -0.30 -3.16
N PHE A 74 -12.93 0.05 -3.46
CA PHE A 74 -12.56 1.39 -3.92
C PHE A 74 -11.86 1.36 -5.28
N SER A 75 -12.04 2.45 -6.02
CA SER A 75 -11.06 2.87 -7.01
C SER A 75 -10.31 4.08 -6.46
N PHE A 76 -9.06 4.22 -6.86
CA PHE A 76 -8.16 5.30 -6.48
C PHE A 76 -7.60 5.97 -7.72
N PHE A 77 -7.15 7.20 -7.56
CA PHE A 77 -6.41 7.95 -8.56
C PHE A 77 -4.92 7.70 -8.38
N VAL A 78 -4.21 7.30 -9.42
CA VAL A 78 -2.75 7.22 -9.39
C VAL A 78 -2.19 8.61 -9.70
N VAL A 79 -1.68 9.29 -8.67
CA VAL A 79 -1.23 10.69 -8.80
C VAL A 79 0.25 10.80 -9.12
N GLY A 80 1.03 9.78 -8.81
CA GLY A 80 2.46 9.77 -9.10
C GLY A 80 3.04 8.36 -9.11
N MET A 81 4.15 8.20 -9.81
CA MET A 81 4.98 7.01 -9.75
C MET A 81 6.42 7.39 -10.09
N GLY A 82 7.37 6.65 -9.54
CA GLY A 82 8.77 6.94 -9.75
C GLY A 82 9.66 5.72 -9.54
N LYS A 83 10.95 5.93 -9.76
CA LYS A 83 12.00 4.96 -9.46
C LYS A 83 12.66 5.32 -8.15
N TRP A 84 13.31 4.35 -7.53
CA TRP A 84 14.04 4.45 -6.28
C TRP A 84 13.13 4.72 -5.08
N ASN A 85 13.67 5.37 -4.06
CA ASN A 85 12.93 5.72 -2.85
C ASN A 85 12.11 6.97 -3.12
N PHE A 86 10.86 6.96 -2.67
CA PHE A 86 10.02 8.15 -2.67
C PHE A 86 10.64 9.26 -1.82
N ASP A 87 10.74 10.46 -2.39
CA ASP A 87 11.16 11.67 -1.73
C ASP A 87 9.95 12.55 -1.42
N TYR A 88 9.58 12.61 -0.13
CA TYR A 88 8.46 13.40 0.38
C TYR A 88 8.54 14.90 0.05
N ALA A 89 9.73 15.44 -0.25
CA ALA A 89 9.89 16.85 -0.58
C ALA A 89 9.74 17.14 -2.07
N SER A 90 10.22 16.25 -2.94
CA SER A 90 10.33 16.53 -4.38
C SER A 90 9.29 15.79 -5.22
N ASP A 91 9.00 14.52 -4.92
CA ASP A 91 8.10 13.71 -5.74
C ASP A 91 6.66 14.23 -5.76
N PRO A 92 6.06 14.71 -4.65
CA PRO A 92 4.71 15.30 -4.67
C PRO A 92 4.55 16.49 -5.61
N LEU A 93 5.64 17.22 -5.91
CA LEU A 93 5.62 18.36 -6.83
C LEU A 93 5.39 17.92 -8.29
N SER A 94 5.62 16.64 -8.59
CA SER A 94 5.43 16.05 -9.92
C SER A 94 4.07 15.37 -10.11
N TYR A 95 3.19 15.39 -9.09
CA TYR A 95 1.92 14.69 -9.16
C TYR A 95 1.01 15.20 -10.27
N SER A 96 0.36 14.28 -10.98
CA SER A 96 -0.78 14.58 -11.85
C SER A 96 -2.02 14.79 -10.99
N LEU A 97 -2.39 16.05 -10.81
CA LEU A 97 -3.58 16.45 -10.02
C LEU A 97 -4.75 16.94 -10.88
N VAL A 98 -4.59 16.96 -12.21
CA VAL A 98 -5.64 17.42 -13.14
C VAL A 98 -6.45 16.26 -13.69
N ASP A 99 -5.78 15.25 -14.24
CA ASP A 99 -6.43 14.06 -14.82
C ASP A 99 -5.63 12.77 -14.53
N PRO A 100 -5.53 12.35 -13.26
CA PRO A 100 -4.88 11.09 -12.91
C PRO A 100 -5.76 9.89 -13.30
N PRO A 101 -5.17 8.77 -13.76
CA PRO A 101 -5.93 7.57 -14.07
C PRO A 101 -6.58 6.99 -12.81
N LYS A 102 -7.85 6.62 -12.94
CA LYS A 102 -8.64 5.98 -11.87
C LYS A 102 -8.62 4.46 -12.04
N LEU A 103 -8.03 3.76 -11.08
CA LEU A 103 -7.83 2.31 -11.10
C LEU A 103 -8.25 1.67 -9.78
N ASN A 104 -8.37 0.34 -9.72
CA ASN A 104 -8.56 -0.41 -8.47
C ASN A 104 -7.37 -1.33 -8.15
N THR A 105 -6.44 -1.45 -9.09
CA THR A 105 -5.24 -2.27 -9.02
C THR A 105 -4.13 -1.55 -9.76
N ILE A 106 -2.93 -1.46 -9.18
CA ILE A 106 -1.77 -0.85 -9.81
C ILE A 106 -0.52 -1.66 -9.49
N ILE A 107 0.38 -1.81 -10.48
CA ILE A 107 1.66 -2.49 -10.27
C ILE A 107 2.64 -1.48 -9.66
N VAL A 108 3.18 -1.83 -8.51
CA VAL A 108 4.35 -1.18 -7.92
C VAL A 108 5.57 -1.88 -8.46
N HIS A 109 6.44 -1.15 -9.15
CA HIS A 109 7.64 -1.73 -9.74
C HIS A 109 8.72 -2.02 -8.69
N ALA A 110 9.54 -3.03 -9.00
CA ALA A 110 10.56 -3.63 -8.16
C ALA A 110 11.56 -2.66 -7.48
N LEU A 111 11.82 -1.51 -8.12
CA LEU A 111 12.71 -0.45 -7.65
C LEU A 111 12.03 0.91 -7.78
N GLY A 112 10.78 1.01 -7.33
CA GLY A 112 10.03 2.23 -7.50
C GLY A 112 8.92 2.39 -6.48
N TRP A 113 8.17 3.45 -6.69
CA TRP A 113 7.06 3.83 -5.83
C TRP A 113 5.85 4.24 -6.66
N VAL A 114 4.68 4.15 -6.04
CA VAL A 114 3.41 4.61 -6.61
C VAL A 114 2.63 5.33 -5.53
N ALA A 115 2.21 6.56 -5.81
CA ALA A 115 1.32 7.33 -4.95
C ALA A 115 -0.11 7.27 -5.49
N ILE A 116 -1.05 6.87 -4.63
CA ILE A 116 -2.48 6.82 -4.93
C ILE A 116 -3.26 7.72 -3.98
N ARG A 117 -4.37 8.29 -4.46
CA ARG A 117 -5.32 9.04 -3.63
C ARG A 117 -6.74 8.53 -3.79
N PHE A 118 -7.50 8.51 -2.71
CA PHE A 118 -8.93 8.23 -2.72
C PHE A 118 -9.60 8.92 -1.53
N VAL A 119 -10.93 8.99 -1.55
CA VAL A 119 -11.72 9.47 -0.43
C VAL A 119 -12.48 8.31 0.18
N PHE A 120 -12.37 8.13 1.49
CA PHE A 120 -12.99 7.02 2.20
C PHE A 120 -14.46 7.33 2.51
N PHE A 121 -15.39 6.63 1.85
CA PHE A 121 -16.83 6.86 2.00
C PHE A 121 -17.62 5.61 2.43
N THR A 122 -16.94 4.56 2.88
CA THR A 122 -17.59 3.35 3.38
C THR A 122 -17.49 3.27 4.90
N THR A 123 -18.41 2.55 5.53
CA THR A 123 -18.31 2.18 6.96
C THR A 123 -17.69 0.80 7.17
N ASP A 124 -17.37 0.08 6.09
CA ASP A 124 -16.91 -1.31 6.10
C ASP A 124 -15.38 -1.43 5.97
N LEU A 125 -14.87 -2.64 6.22
CA LEU A 125 -13.44 -2.97 6.18
C LEU A 125 -12.84 -2.82 4.77
N LEU A 126 -11.76 -2.06 4.69
CA LEU A 126 -10.92 -1.92 3.50
C LEU A 126 -9.82 -2.98 3.50
N LEU A 127 -9.83 -3.89 2.52
CA LEU A 127 -8.72 -4.83 2.33
C LEU A 127 -7.79 -4.34 1.22
N MET A 128 -6.52 -4.23 1.55
CA MET A 128 -5.44 -3.97 0.60
C MET A 128 -4.49 -5.17 0.56
N ALA A 129 -4.25 -5.70 -0.64
CA ALA A 129 -3.42 -6.89 -0.80
C ALA A 129 -2.60 -6.87 -2.09
N ASN A 130 -1.42 -7.48 -2.03
CA ASN A 130 -0.66 -7.88 -3.20
C ASN A 130 -1.36 -9.08 -3.88
N ARG A 131 -1.62 -9.00 -5.19
CA ARG A 131 -2.19 -10.09 -5.99
C ARG A 131 -1.17 -10.69 -6.95
N PRO A 132 -0.22 -11.51 -6.47
CA PRO A 132 0.79 -12.09 -7.35
C PRO A 132 0.13 -12.92 -8.47
N GLN A 133 0.54 -12.69 -9.71
CA GLN A 133 0.09 -13.47 -10.86
C GLN A 133 0.70 -14.87 -10.75
N ARG A 134 -0.05 -15.85 -10.21
CA ARG A 134 0.38 -17.26 -10.26
C ARG A 134 0.23 -17.77 -11.68
N ASN A 135 1.34 -18.10 -12.33
CA ASN A 135 1.30 -18.97 -13.51
C ASN A 135 0.73 -20.33 -13.10
N ARG A 136 -0.51 -20.62 -13.50
CA ARG A 136 -1.04 -21.98 -13.51
C ARG A 136 -0.30 -22.76 -14.59
N THR A 137 0.81 -23.40 -14.24
CA THR A 137 1.32 -24.50 -15.05
C THR A 137 0.36 -25.67 -14.91
N ASN A 138 -0.36 -25.96 -15.99
CA ASN A 138 -1.12 -27.20 -16.14
C ASN A 138 -0.14 -28.38 -16.02
N LYS A 139 -0.16 -29.09 -14.89
CA LYS A 139 0.29 -30.48 -14.87
C LYS A 139 -0.76 -31.28 -15.63
N ARG A 140 -0.40 -31.73 -16.83
CA ARG A 140 -1.05 -32.86 -17.51
C ARG A 140 -0.72 -34.15 -16.78
#